data_AF-A0A021X8Z4-F1
#
_entry.id   AF-A0A021X8Z4-F1
#
_cell.length_a   1.000
_cell.length_b   1.000
_cell.length_c   1.000
_cell.angle_alpha   90.00
_cell.angle_beta   90.00
_cell.angle_gamma   90.00
#
_symmetry.space_group_name_H-M   'P 1'
#
loop_
_entity.id
_entity.type
_entity.pdbx_description
1 polymer ?
#
loop_
_entity_poly.entity_id
_entity_poly.type
_entity_poly.pdbx_seq_one_letter_code
_entity_poly.pdbx_strand_id
1 'polypeptide(L)'
;MCGTGGCCGTSQSSIRRLNPESVDIIRQKALANRADLLNNRNLKASILSAENVTAIEFLSHDKSDMRSVIICQKMGSFGAFDIKIRKLEIKYPKVEMVADIKFDPFDGGLFKFEATLTIKCNDITQPMGCEVHLDYGKTDSQIQPLINWDCIKRCAPQCIYCGSDYQCWLACAGICIIQCL
;
A
#
# COMPACT_ATOMS: atom_id res chain seq x y z
N MET A 1 8.91 -25.51 -26.60
CA MET A 1 7.44 -25.60 -26.75
C MET A 1 6.85 -25.79 -25.36
N CYS A 2 6.02 -24.84 -24.90
CA CYS A 2 5.41 -24.89 -23.57
C CYS A 2 4.21 -25.86 -23.54
N GLY A 3 4.03 -26.53 -22.40
CA GLY A 3 2.84 -27.29 -22.03
C GLY A 3 2.55 -27.07 -20.55
N THR A 4 1.87 -25.97 -20.27
CA THR A 4 1.05 -25.64 -19.10
C THR A 4 0.85 -26.74 -18.04
N GLY A 5 1.45 -26.55 -16.86
CA GLY A 5 1.15 -27.35 -15.68
C GLY A 5 2.01 -27.01 -14.46
N GLY A 6 1.37 -26.44 -13.43
CA GLY A 6 1.81 -26.59 -12.04
C GLY A 6 2.71 -25.48 -11.46
N CYS A 7 2.10 -24.40 -10.96
CA CYS A 7 2.64 -23.64 -9.83
C CYS A 7 1.80 -23.96 -8.60
N CYS A 8 2.22 -24.97 -7.84
CA CYS A 8 1.72 -25.23 -6.49
C CYS A 8 2.72 -24.66 -5.49
N GLY A 9 2.28 -23.66 -4.74
CA GLY A 9 3.04 -22.99 -3.69
C GLY A 9 2.20 -21.96 -2.94
N THR A 10 1.04 -22.40 -2.44
CA THR A 10 0.36 -21.91 -1.22
C THR A 10 0.30 -20.40 -0.94
N SER A 11 -0.69 -19.75 -1.54
CA SER A 11 -1.86 -19.16 -0.85
C SER A 11 -2.75 -18.57 -1.93
N GLN A 12 -3.90 -19.18 -2.21
CA GLN A 12 -4.95 -18.47 -2.94
C GLN A 12 -5.30 -17.25 -2.11
N SER A 13 -4.75 -16.08 -2.46
CA SER A 13 -5.33 -14.82 -2.03
C SER A 13 -6.75 -14.83 -2.56
N SER A 14 -7.71 -15.11 -1.68
CA SER A 14 -9.10 -15.12 -2.08
C SER A 14 -9.47 -13.67 -2.35
N ILE A 15 -9.40 -13.25 -3.62
CA ILE A 15 -9.91 -11.94 -4.04
C ILE A 15 -11.43 -12.02 -3.85
N ARG A 16 -11.88 -11.75 -2.62
CA ARG A 16 -13.30 -11.62 -2.30
C ARG A 16 -13.78 -10.36 -2.99
N ARG A 17 -14.68 -10.52 -3.97
CA ARG A 17 -15.48 -9.40 -4.46
C ARG A 17 -16.19 -8.81 -3.26
N LEU A 18 -15.86 -7.57 -2.93
CA LEU A 18 -16.49 -6.84 -1.85
C LEU A 18 -17.99 -6.76 -2.14
N ASN A 19 -18.81 -6.85 -1.09
CA ASN A 19 -20.23 -6.54 -1.26
C ASN A 19 -20.35 -5.04 -1.62
N PRO A 20 -21.29 -4.67 -2.51
CA PRO A 20 -21.44 -3.27 -2.93
C PRO A 20 -21.68 -2.31 -1.77
N GLU A 21 -22.39 -2.76 -0.73
CA GLU A 21 -22.71 -1.97 0.46
C GLU A 21 -21.46 -1.51 1.23
N SER A 22 -20.47 -2.38 1.44
CA SER A 22 -19.23 -1.98 2.15
C SER A 22 -18.40 -0.99 1.33
N VAL A 23 -18.39 -1.16 0.00
CA VAL A 23 -17.73 -0.20 -0.91
C VAL A 23 -18.43 1.15 -0.84
N ASP A 24 -19.76 1.17 -0.84
CA ASP A 24 -20.53 2.41 -0.76
C ASP A 24 -20.40 3.09 0.61
N ILE A 25 -20.34 2.34 1.72
CA ILE A 25 -20.07 2.90 3.05
C ILE A 25 -18.70 3.59 3.09
N ILE A 26 -17.65 2.92 2.60
CA ILE A 26 -16.31 3.52 2.54
C ILE A 26 -16.30 4.76 1.65
N ARG A 27 -16.95 4.69 0.49
CA ARG A 27 -17.06 5.82 -0.44
C ARG A 27 -17.80 7.01 0.19
N GLN A 28 -18.90 6.77 0.91
CA GLN A 28 -19.64 7.82 1.60
C GLN A 28 -18.82 8.44 2.74
N LYS A 29 -18.12 7.63 3.54
CA LYS A 29 -17.22 8.11 4.59
C LYS A 29 -16.06 8.92 4.02
N ALA A 30 -15.50 8.47 2.89
CA ALA A 30 -14.49 9.19 2.13
C ALA A 30 -14.99 10.55 1.63
N LEU A 31 -16.19 10.61 1.03
CA LEU A 31 -16.82 11.85 0.60
C LEU A 31 -17.04 12.82 1.75
N ALA A 32 -17.48 12.32 2.91
CA ALA A 32 -17.78 13.17 4.06
C ALA A 32 -16.51 13.77 4.71
N ASN A 33 -15.41 13.01 4.77
CA ASN A 33 -14.20 13.41 5.51
C ASN A 33 -13.06 13.93 4.62
N ARG A 34 -13.00 13.46 3.37
CA ARG A 34 -11.89 13.70 2.44
C ARG A 34 -12.37 13.85 1.00
N ALA A 35 -13.39 14.70 0.79
CA ALA A 35 -13.87 15.05 -0.55
C ALA A 35 -12.74 15.57 -1.46
N ASP A 36 -11.72 16.21 -0.89
CA ASP A 36 -10.50 16.64 -1.58
C ASP A 36 -9.81 15.50 -2.35
N LEU A 37 -9.80 14.29 -1.79
CA LEU A 37 -9.18 13.12 -2.42
C LEU A 37 -9.97 12.60 -3.62
N LEU A 38 -11.29 12.60 -3.52
CA LEU A 38 -12.19 12.14 -4.59
C LEU A 38 -12.32 13.16 -5.72
N ASN A 39 -12.07 14.44 -5.42
CA ASN A 39 -12.06 15.52 -6.39
C ASN A 39 -10.68 15.71 -7.05
N ASN A 40 -9.64 15.01 -6.58
CA ASN A 40 -8.34 15.04 -7.21
C ASN A 40 -8.40 14.29 -8.55
N ARG A 41 -8.39 15.04 -9.65
CA ARG A 41 -8.47 14.49 -11.00
C ARG A 41 -7.34 13.50 -11.30
N ASN A 42 -6.18 13.67 -10.66
CA ASN A 42 -5.03 12.79 -10.84
C ASN A 42 -5.25 11.42 -10.22
N LEU A 43 -6.10 11.29 -9.20
CA LEU A 43 -6.35 10.02 -8.53
C LEU A 43 -7.54 9.28 -9.15
N LYS A 44 -7.35 8.00 -9.50
CA LYS A 44 -8.40 7.11 -10.01
C LYS A 44 -8.63 5.95 -9.06
N ALA A 45 -9.91 5.63 -8.82
CA ALA A 45 -10.28 4.54 -7.93
C ALA A 45 -9.76 3.19 -8.47
N SER A 46 -9.11 2.45 -7.58
CA SER A 46 -8.70 1.05 -7.69
C SER A 46 -9.26 0.34 -6.46
N ILE A 47 -10.03 -0.74 -6.64
CA ILE A 47 -10.58 -1.45 -5.48
C ILE A 47 -9.51 -2.42 -4.96
N LEU A 48 -9.05 -2.20 -3.71
CA LEU A 48 -8.19 -3.14 -2.99
C LEU A 48 -9.02 -3.92 -1.96
N SER A 49 -9.22 -5.21 -2.21
CA SER A 49 -9.80 -6.13 -1.24
C SER A 49 -8.68 -7.01 -0.69
N ALA A 50 -8.33 -6.84 0.59
CA ALA A 50 -7.47 -7.77 1.32
C ALA A 50 -8.33 -8.55 2.31
N GLU A 51 -8.01 -9.82 2.56
CA GLU A 51 -8.92 -10.85 3.11
C GLU A 51 -9.72 -10.45 4.37
N ASN A 52 -9.22 -9.51 5.19
CA ASN A 52 -9.89 -9.00 6.40
C ASN A 52 -10.02 -7.46 6.47
N VAL A 53 -9.69 -6.73 5.40
CA VAL A 53 -9.76 -5.26 5.36
C VAL A 53 -10.40 -4.81 4.06
N THR A 54 -11.57 -4.18 4.18
CA THR A 54 -12.22 -3.50 3.07
C THR A 54 -11.54 -2.15 2.87
N ALA A 55 -10.95 -1.94 1.69
CA ALA A 55 -10.31 -0.69 1.34
C ALA A 55 -10.69 -0.24 -0.08
N ILE A 56 -10.64 1.08 -0.32
CA ILE A 56 -10.68 1.66 -1.64
C ILE A 56 -9.38 2.41 -1.82
N GLU A 57 -8.60 2.00 -2.81
CA GLU A 57 -7.40 2.71 -3.21
C GLU A 57 -7.71 3.71 -4.31
N PHE A 58 -6.97 4.80 -4.34
CA PHE A 58 -7.00 5.79 -5.38
C PHE A 58 -5.57 6.01 -5.85
N LEU A 59 -5.27 5.56 -7.07
CA LEU A 59 -3.94 5.64 -7.65
C LEU A 59 -3.81 6.88 -8.52
N SER A 60 -2.72 7.62 -8.37
CA SER A 60 -2.40 8.69 -9.29
C SER A 60 -2.10 8.12 -10.67
N HIS A 61 -2.68 8.71 -11.71
CA HIS A 61 -2.34 8.44 -13.10
C HIS A 61 -1.30 9.43 -13.65
N ASP A 62 -0.90 10.40 -12.82
CA ASP A 62 0.15 11.36 -13.13
C ASP A 62 1.49 10.90 -12.53
N LYS A 63 2.45 10.62 -13.42
CA LYS A 63 3.80 10.19 -13.05
C LYS A 63 4.58 11.26 -12.27
N SER A 64 4.17 12.53 -12.31
CA SER A 64 4.79 13.59 -11.50
C SER A 64 4.31 13.61 -10.04
N ASP A 65 3.17 12.98 -9.74
CA ASP A 65 2.59 12.94 -8.39
C ASP A 65 2.88 11.63 -7.66
N MET A 66 2.98 10.49 -8.38
CA MET A 66 3.32 9.14 -7.87
C MET A 66 2.74 8.84 -6.49
N ARG A 67 1.44 9.09 -6.33
CA ARG A 67 0.73 9.03 -5.06
C ARG A 67 -0.39 7.99 -5.11
N SER A 68 -0.61 7.30 -4.01
CA SER A 68 -1.77 6.45 -3.75
C SER A 68 -2.43 6.91 -2.47
N VAL A 69 -3.75 6.89 -2.45
CA VAL A 69 -4.51 7.10 -1.22
C VAL A 69 -5.46 5.96 -1.00
N ILE A 70 -5.39 5.32 0.16
CA ILE A 70 -6.15 4.13 0.49
C ILE A 70 -7.05 4.44 1.66
N ILE A 71 -8.34 4.35 1.43
CA ILE A 71 -9.35 4.55 2.46
C ILE A 71 -9.78 3.18 2.93
N CYS A 72 -9.57 2.91 4.20
CA CYS A 72 -9.85 1.59 4.77
C CYS A 72 -10.59 1.71 6.09
N GLN A 73 -11.33 0.65 6.42
CA GLN A 73 -11.85 0.42 7.76
C GLN A 73 -11.04 -0.68 8.44
N LYS A 74 -10.41 -0.36 9.57
CA LYS A 74 -9.64 -1.33 10.34
C LYS A 74 -9.86 -1.12 11.84
N MET A 75 -10.06 -2.23 12.57
CA MET A 75 -10.32 -2.21 14.03
C MET A 75 -11.43 -1.23 14.45
N GLY A 76 -12.49 -1.13 13.63
CA GLY A 76 -13.62 -0.23 13.89
C GLY A 76 -13.36 1.26 13.62
N SER A 77 -12.15 1.64 13.20
CA SER A 77 -11.80 3.01 12.82
C SER A 77 -11.65 3.14 11.30
N PHE A 78 -12.18 4.23 10.75
CA PHE A 78 -11.92 4.62 9.36
C PHE A 78 -10.72 5.57 9.30
N GLY A 79 -9.96 5.49 8.23
CA GLY A 79 -8.92 6.47 7.95
C GLY A 79 -8.40 6.34 6.52
N ALA A 80 -7.44 7.19 6.20
CA ALA A 80 -6.78 7.21 4.90
C ALA A 80 -5.28 7.00 5.07
N PHE A 81 -4.73 5.99 4.38
CA PHE A 81 -3.30 5.90 4.10
C PHE A 81 -2.98 6.73 2.87
N ASP A 82 -2.05 7.64 2.98
CA ASP A 82 -1.50 8.44 1.90
C ASP A 82 -0.06 7.99 1.66
N ILE A 83 0.20 7.39 0.51
CA ILE A 83 1.48 6.83 0.11
C ILE A 83 2.00 7.64 -1.06
N LYS A 84 3.20 8.21 -0.95
CA LYS A 84 3.84 8.96 -2.01
C LYS A 84 5.23 8.44 -2.29
N ILE A 85 5.44 7.89 -3.49
CA ILE A 85 6.78 7.50 -3.93
C ILE A 85 7.57 8.77 -4.24
N ARG A 86 8.64 8.99 -3.47
CA ARG A 86 9.59 10.11 -3.63
C ARG A 86 10.68 9.78 -4.64
N LYS A 87 11.08 8.51 -4.67
CA LYS A 87 12.15 8.00 -5.51
C LYS A 87 11.81 6.59 -5.96
N LEU A 88 11.95 6.34 -7.26
CA LEU A 88 11.91 5.01 -7.85
C LEU A 88 13.01 4.93 -8.90
N GLU A 89 14.16 4.39 -8.51
CA GLU A 89 15.29 4.19 -9.40
C GLU A 89 15.53 2.71 -9.65
N ILE A 90 15.59 2.33 -10.92
CA ILE A 90 15.85 0.96 -11.35
C ILE A 90 17.05 0.99 -12.28
N LYS A 91 18.19 0.54 -11.76
CA LYS A 91 19.47 0.43 -12.45
C LYS A 91 19.93 -1.01 -12.36
N TYR A 92 19.39 -1.86 -13.23
CA TYR A 92 19.56 -3.32 -13.17
C TYR A 92 21.03 -3.72 -12.88
N PRO A 93 21.28 -4.63 -11.90
CA PRO A 93 20.30 -5.37 -11.11
C PRO A 93 19.84 -4.64 -9.82
N LYS A 94 20.18 -3.35 -9.66
CA LYS A 94 19.88 -2.55 -8.46
C LYS A 94 18.52 -1.86 -8.57
N VAL A 95 17.80 -1.81 -7.45
CA VAL A 95 16.56 -1.06 -7.28
C VAL A 95 16.62 -0.27 -5.99
N GLU A 96 16.17 0.97 -6.03
CA GLU A 96 15.97 1.80 -4.85
C GLU A 96 14.62 2.49 -4.95
N MET A 97 13.76 2.25 -3.96
CA MET A 97 12.46 2.87 -3.82
C MET A 97 12.37 3.56 -2.46
N VAL A 98 11.92 4.80 -2.45
CA VAL A 98 11.64 5.56 -1.23
C VAL A 98 10.22 6.09 -1.32
N ALA A 99 9.39 5.76 -0.34
CA ALA A 99 8.02 6.23 -0.24
C ALA A 99 7.73 6.80 1.15
N ASP A 100 7.04 7.94 1.16
CA ASP A 100 6.45 8.49 2.38
C ASP A 100 5.06 7.88 2.56
N ILE A 101 4.75 7.44 3.77
CA ILE A 101 3.50 6.82 4.16
C ILE A 101 2.94 7.63 5.31
N LYS A 102 1.68 8.07 5.18
CA LYS A 102 0.95 8.76 6.23
C LYS A 102 -0.39 8.09 6.46
N PHE A 103 -0.81 7.95 7.70
CA PHE A 103 -2.18 7.58 8.04
C PHE A 103 -2.86 8.71 8.78
N ASP A 104 -4.01 9.13 8.26
CA ASP A 104 -4.89 10.10 8.90
C ASP A 104 -6.21 9.39 9.28
N PRO A 105 -6.54 9.26 10.57
CA PRO A 105 -7.82 8.72 11.01
C PRO A 105 -8.94 9.71 10.69
N PHE A 106 -10.13 9.19 10.38
CA PHE A 106 -11.33 10.01 10.24
C PHE A 106 -11.93 10.32 11.62
N ASP A 107 -12.77 11.36 11.69
CA ASP A 107 -13.56 11.71 12.88
C ASP A 107 -12.72 11.90 14.18
N GLY A 108 -11.45 12.32 14.07
CA GLY A 108 -10.57 12.57 15.23
C GLY A 108 -10.07 11.31 15.92
N GLY A 109 -10.02 10.18 15.21
CA GLY A 109 -9.46 8.93 15.74
C GLY A 109 -8.06 9.11 16.34
N LEU A 110 -7.73 8.24 17.29
CA LEU A 110 -6.66 8.48 18.26
C LEU A 110 -5.23 8.43 17.71
N PHE A 111 -5.02 7.94 16.48
CA PHE A 111 -3.68 7.58 16.02
C PHE A 111 -3.31 8.19 14.67
N LYS A 112 -2.14 8.83 14.62
CA LYS A 112 -1.51 9.29 13.39
C LYS A 112 -0.22 8.51 13.17
N PHE A 113 0.01 8.09 11.93
CA PHE A 113 1.22 7.37 11.52
C PHE A 113 1.87 8.15 10.40
N GLU A 114 3.18 8.37 10.48
CA GLU A 114 3.98 8.99 9.42
C GLU A 114 5.30 8.25 9.36
N ALA A 115 5.61 7.62 8.24
CA ALA A 115 6.85 6.88 8.08
C ALA A 115 7.42 7.01 6.66
N THR A 116 8.73 6.84 6.52
CA THR A 116 9.39 6.73 5.23
C THR A 116 9.89 5.30 5.03
N LEU A 117 9.30 4.60 4.06
CA LEU A 117 9.71 3.26 3.63
C LEU A 117 10.81 3.38 2.59
N THR A 118 11.94 2.73 2.83
CA THR A 118 13.03 2.58 1.87
C THR A 118 13.23 1.11 1.56
N ILE A 119 13.20 0.76 0.28
CA ILE A 119 13.54 -0.57 -0.22
C ILE A 119 14.76 -0.42 -1.11
N LYS A 120 15.83 -1.13 -0.76
CA LYS A 120 17.08 -1.13 -1.50
C LYS A 120 17.48 -2.55 -1.82
N CYS A 121 17.51 -2.86 -3.10
CA CYS A 121 17.97 -4.15 -3.61
C CYS A 121 19.25 -3.92 -4.39
N ASN A 122 20.34 -4.56 -3.97
CA ASN A 122 21.57 -4.55 -4.77
C ASN A 122 21.53 -5.56 -5.93
N ASP A 123 20.67 -6.59 -5.81
CA ASP A 123 20.44 -7.60 -6.82
C ASP A 123 18.98 -8.09 -6.78
N ILE A 124 18.17 -7.70 -7.77
CA ILE A 124 16.76 -8.10 -7.85
C ILE A 124 16.53 -9.58 -8.14
N THR A 125 17.57 -10.32 -8.56
CA THR A 125 17.45 -11.78 -8.72
C THR A 125 17.32 -12.49 -7.35
N GLN A 126 17.62 -11.77 -6.26
CA GLN A 126 17.44 -12.22 -4.89
C GLN A 126 16.52 -11.25 -4.12
N PRO A 127 15.19 -11.28 -4.34
CA PRO A 127 14.23 -10.36 -3.72
C PRO A 127 14.30 -10.33 -2.19
N MET A 128 14.54 -11.49 -1.56
CA MET A 128 14.65 -11.62 -0.11
C MET A 128 15.94 -11.03 0.47
N GLY A 129 16.92 -10.70 -0.39
CA GLY A 129 18.15 -9.99 -0.01
C GLY A 129 18.03 -8.47 -0.05
N CYS A 130 16.85 -7.93 -0.38
CA CYS A 130 16.60 -6.50 -0.34
C CYS A 130 16.58 -5.98 1.09
N GLU A 131 17.27 -4.87 1.32
CA GLU A 131 17.21 -4.12 2.57
C GLU A 131 15.90 -3.33 2.60
N VAL A 132 15.08 -3.58 3.63
CA VAL A 132 13.85 -2.82 3.89
C VAL A 132 14.05 -2.03 5.17
N HIS A 133 14.05 -0.71 5.06
CA HIS A 133 14.14 0.22 6.18
C HIS A 133 12.85 1.03 6.26
N LEU A 134 12.41 1.31 7.49
CA LEU A 134 11.22 2.10 7.74
C LEU A 134 11.55 3.08 8.86
N ASP A 135 11.60 4.36 8.52
CA ASP A 135 11.82 5.45 9.46
C ASP A 135 10.46 5.98 9.92
N TYR A 136 10.19 5.93 11.21
CA TYR A 136 8.87 6.23 11.79
C TYR A 136 8.63 7.71 12.08
N GLY A 137 9.57 8.61 11.77
CA GLY A 137 9.39 10.05 11.90
C GLY A 137 8.68 10.48 13.20
N LYS A 138 7.47 11.05 13.07
CA LYS A 138 6.61 11.54 14.17
C LYS A 138 5.43 10.61 14.50
N THR A 139 5.54 9.33 14.18
CA THR A 139 4.53 8.31 14.47
C THR A 139 4.23 8.23 15.97
N ASP A 140 2.95 8.10 16.34
CA ASP A 140 2.58 7.84 17.73
C ASP A 140 3.20 6.52 18.22
N SER A 141 3.97 6.57 19.31
CA SER A 141 4.60 5.40 19.92
C SER A 141 3.62 4.24 20.21
N GLN A 142 2.33 4.53 20.39
CA GLN A 142 1.31 3.53 20.66
C GLN A 142 0.97 2.64 19.45
N ILE A 143 1.26 3.08 18.22
CA ILE A 143 0.94 2.29 17.02
C ILE A 143 2.05 1.33 16.61
N GLN A 144 3.31 1.63 16.95
CA GLN A 144 4.44 0.77 16.56
C GLN A 144 4.30 -0.70 16.95
N PRO A 145 3.71 -1.06 18.12
CA PRO A 145 3.45 -2.45 18.48
C PRO A 145 2.33 -3.13 17.69
N LEU A 146 1.43 -2.36 17.05
CA LEU A 146 0.29 -2.89 16.29
C LEU A 146 0.68 -3.29 14.87
N ILE A 147 1.84 -2.86 14.39
CA ILE A 147 2.28 -3.11 13.02
C ILE A 147 3.16 -4.36 12.99
N ASN A 148 2.80 -5.33 12.16
CA ASN A 148 3.60 -6.53 11.94
C ASN A 148 4.76 -6.22 10.99
N TRP A 149 5.88 -5.80 11.57
CA TRP A 149 7.08 -5.40 10.82
C TRP A 149 7.69 -6.54 10.01
N ASP A 150 7.64 -7.76 10.53
CA ASP A 150 8.16 -8.93 9.83
C ASP A 150 7.32 -9.24 8.57
N CYS A 151 6.01 -8.97 8.63
CA CYS A 151 5.15 -9.03 7.47
C CYS A 151 5.56 -7.98 6.42
N ILE A 152 5.76 -6.71 6.81
CA ILE A 152 6.16 -5.65 5.86
C ILE A 152 7.50 -5.98 5.19
N LYS A 153 8.49 -6.44 5.97
CA LYS A 153 9.82 -6.82 5.45
C LYS A 153 9.76 -7.98 4.45
N ARG A 154 8.77 -8.87 4.57
CA ARG A 154 8.56 -9.97 3.61
C ARG A 154 7.73 -9.56 2.39
N CYS A 155 6.75 -8.69 2.59
CA CYS A 155 5.82 -8.26 1.55
C CYS A 155 6.45 -7.22 0.62
N ALA A 156 7.06 -6.17 1.17
CA ALA A 156 7.53 -5.02 0.40
C ALA A 156 8.57 -5.37 -0.70
N PRO A 157 9.53 -6.30 -0.49
CA PRO A 157 10.45 -6.70 -1.54
C PRO A 157 9.77 -7.39 -2.73
N GLN A 158 8.58 -7.97 -2.58
CA GLN A 158 7.85 -8.57 -3.70
C GLN A 158 7.42 -7.51 -4.73
N CYS A 159 7.32 -6.24 -4.32
CA CYS A 159 6.97 -5.15 -5.22
C CYS A 159 8.02 -4.90 -6.32
N ILE A 160 9.23 -5.47 -6.22
CA ILE A 160 10.23 -5.38 -7.29
C ILE A 160 9.76 -5.99 -8.62
N TYR A 161 8.80 -6.94 -8.57
CA TYR A 161 8.20 -7.52 -9.77
C TYR A 161 7.38 -6.52 -10.58
N CYS A 162 7.04 -5.36 -10.01
CA CYS A 162 6.42 -4.25 -10.74
C CYS A 162 7.36 -3.59 -11.76
N GLY A 163 8.67 -3.85 -11.71
CA GLY A 163 9.62 -3.20 -12.61
C GLY A 163 9.49 -1.68 -12.53
N SER A 164 9.45 -0.99 -13.68
CA SER A 164 9.34 0.48 -13.74
C SER A 164 7.91 1.02 -13.61
N ASP A 165 6.92 0.16 -13.38
CA ASP A 165 5.52 0.57 -13.22
C ASP A 165 5.26 1.10 -11.80
N TYR A 166 5.30 2.42 -11.66
CA TYR A 166 5.07 3.09 -10.38
C TYR A 166 3.64 2.85 -9.82
N GLN A 167 2.64 2.63 -10.67
CA GLN A 167 1.26 2.38 -10.21
C GLN A 167 1.16 0.98 -9.61
N CYS A 168 1.83 0.00 -10.21
CA CYS A 168 1.99 -1.32 -9.61
C CYS A 168 2.73 -1.24 -8.26
N TRP A 169 3.82 -0.46 -8.19
CA TRP A 169 4.54 -0.24 -6.92
C TRP A 169 3.65 0.34 -5.82
N LEU A 170 2.84 1.35 -6.16
CA LEU A 170 1.90 1.98 -5.24
C LEU A 170 0.85 0.99 -4.73
N ALA A 171 0.21 0.25 -5.65
CA ALA A 171 -0.80 -0.75 -5.30
C ALA A 171 -0.20 -1.87 -4.43
N CYS A 172 1.00 -2.34 -4.77
CA CYS A 172 1.71 -3.36 -4.02
C CYS A 172 2.07 -2.86 -2.60
N ALA A 173 2.63 -1.66 -2.47
CA ALA A 173 2.92 -1.06 -1.18
C ALA A 173 1.65 -0.88 -0.33
N GLY A 174 0.56 -0.44 -0.95
CA GLY A 174 -0.75 -0.31 -0.34
C GLY A 174 -1.28 -1.61 0.24
N ILE A 175 -1.26 -2.69 -0.55
CA ILE A 175 -1.65 -4.03 -0.10
C ILE A 175 -0.78 -4.49 1.06
N CYS A 176 0.54 -4.33 0.96
CA CYS A 176 1.46 -4.74 2.02
C CYS A 176 1.18 -4.02 3.35
N ILE A 177 0.95 -2.71 3.32
CA ILE A 177 0.62 -1.94 4.52
C ILE A 177 -0.70 -2.43 5.11
N ILE A 178 -1.74 -2.59 4.29
CA ILE A 178 -3.05 -3.05 4.76
C ILE A 178 -3.00 -4.44 5.39
N GLN A 179 -2.27 -5.38 4.77
CA GLN A 179 -2.16 -6.76 5.23
C GLN A 179 -1.32 -6.90 6.50
N CYS A 180 -0.32 -6.04 6.68
CA CYS A 180 0.64 -6.16 7.77
C CYS A 180 0.33 -5.27 8.98
N LEU A 181 -0.60 -4.33 8.85
CA LEU A 181 -1.23 -3.66 10.00
C LEU A 181 -2.20 -4.59 10.75
#